data_AF-A0AAE3R0Q9-F1
#
_entry.id   AF-A0AAE3R0Q9-F1
#
_cell.length_a   1.000
_cell.length_b   1.000
_cell.length_c   1.000
_cell.angle_alpha   90.00
_cell.angle_beta   90.00
_cell.angle_gamma   90.00
#
_symmetry.space_group_name_H-M   'P 1'
#
loop_
_entity.id
_entity.type
_entity.pdbx_description
1 polymer ?
#
loop_
_entity_poly.entity_id
_entity_poly.type
_entity_poly.pdbx_seq_one_letter_code
_entity_poly.pdbx_strand_id
1 'polypeptide(L)'
;MLTSCFEKWWIPIVFWVAALGLVIVSNWTPVPFLGIASFILLTLSLLFLFGSAVYHLVYRRWLKAILTGLLGVGTIAGIILYAVFIFAMEQLDGDKWADNLTIPTNITLNTPKEQSIISSDSIGHSTGKAFDFELYNSFQPGLYEYAIWIGKTEPGTIYLKAYEVTQEYPLSTDNLAKSSSIKIINDTDSIIQFGTKDHFTIYEGDWGKPYAARFEVWFHPDNGNPDRKLTEKIYKIEGWQR
;
A
#
# COMPACT_ATOMS: atom_id res chain seq x y z
N MET A 1 49.34 0.21 -18.96
CA MET A 1 48.79 -0.85 -18.10
C MET A 1 47.33 -1.16 -18.43
N LEU A 2 46.42 -0.17 -18.50
CA LEU A 2 45.00 -0.38 -18.85
C LEU A 2 44.75 -1.08 -20.21
N THR A 3 45.55 -0.76 -21.24
CA THR A 3 45.39 -1.35 -22.58
C THR A 3 45.62 -2.86 -22.60
N SER A 4 46.55 -3.37 -21.80
CA SER A 4 46.83 -4.82 -21.71
C SER A 4 45.66 -5.60 -21.10
N CYS A 5 44.89 -4.97 -20.20
CA CYS A 5 43.72 -5.61 -19.60
C CYS A 5 42.56 -5.79 -20.59
N PHE A 6 42.42 -4.90 -21.58
CA PHE A 6 41.37 -4.98 -22.60
C PHE A 6 41.81 -5.72 -23.87
N GLU A 7 43.10 -5.91 -24.10
CA GLU A 7 43.61 -6.77 -25.18
C GLU A 7 43.15 -8.23 -24.99
N LYS A 8 43.21 -8.72 -23.74
CA LYS A 8 42.71 -10.04 -23.34
C LYS A 8 41.23 -9.94 -22.97
N TRP A 9 40.38 -10.12 -23.97
CA TRP A 9 38.91 -9.99 -23.89
C TRP A 9 38.21 -10.78 -22.76
N TRP A 10 38.84 -11.83 -22.24
CA TRP A 10 38.28 -12.66 -21.16
C TRP A 10 38.52 -12.08 -19.76
N ILE A 11 39.50 -11.18 -19.57
CA ILE A 11 39.82 -10.63 -18.24
C ILE A 11 38.62 -9.90 -17.63
N PRO A 12 37.91 -9.02 -18.36
CA PRO A 12 36.73 -8.35 -17.83
C PRO A 12 35.60 -9.30 -17.46
N ILE A 13 35.44 -10.39 -18.23
CA ILE A 13 34.43 -11.42 -17.97
C ILE A 13 34.77 -12.19 -16.69
N VAL A 14 36.02 -12.62 -16.51
CA VAL A 14 36.45 -13.33 -15.30
C VAL A 14 36.30 -12.46 -14.06
N PHE A 15 36.65 -11.18 -14.16
CA PHE A 15 36.45 -10.24 -13.05
C PHE A 15 34.97 -10.08 -12.70
N TRP A 16 34.09 -9.98 -13.71
CA TRP A 16 32.64 -9.95 -13.52
C TRP A 16 32.10 -11.24 -12.89
N VAL A 17 32.51 -12.43 -13.35
CA VAL A 17 32.10 -13.72 -12.75
C VAL A 17 32.52 -13.80 -11.29
N ALA A 18 33.74 -13.38 -10.96
CA ALA A 18 34.24 -13.37 -9.59
C ALA A 18 33.44 -12.41 -8.70
N ALA A 19 33.14 -11.21 -9.20
CA ALA A 19 32.33 -10.23 -8.48
C ALA A 19 30.88 -10.71 -8.27
N LEU A 20 30.27 -11.34 -9.29
CA LEU A 20 28.93 -11.92 -9.20
C LEU A 20 28.89 -13.08 -8.19
N GLY A 21 29.88 -13.97 -8.22
CA GLY A 21 30.02 -15.05 -7.24
C GLY A 21 30.13 -14.53 -5.81
N LEU A 22 30.85 -13.41 -5.61
CA LEU A 22 30.95 -12.74 -4.32
C LEU A 22 29.61 -12.18 -3.82
N VAL A 23 28.78 -11.62 -4.70
CA VAL A 23 27.42 -11.17 -4.34
C VAL A 23 26.53 -12.36 -3.96
N ILE A 24 26.63 -13.48 -4.69
CA ILE A 24 25.88 -14.69 -4.35
C ILE A 24 26.30 -15.20 -2.97
N VAL A 25 27.61 -15.29 -2.69
CA VAL A 25 28.12 -15.74 -1.39
C VAL A 25 27.74 -14.76 -0.28
N SER A 26 27.78 -13.45 -0.51
CA SER A 26 27.48 -12.46 0.51
C SER A 26 26.03 -12.55 0.99
N ASN A 27 25.09 -12.86 0.10
CA ASN A 27 23.68 -13.10 0.45
C ASN A 27 23.47 -14.30 1.40
N TRP A 28 24.43 -15.22 1.51
CA TRP A 28 24.36 -16.38 2.40
C TRP A 28 25.06 -16.14 3.74
N THR A 29 25.68 -14.98 3.91
CA THR A 29 26.42 -14.61 5.12
C THR A 29 25.73 -13.46 5.85
N PRO A 30 25.63 -13.51 7.19
CA PRO A 30 25.01 -12.43 7.97
C PRO A 30 25.96 -11.24 8.20
N VAL A 31 26.88 -10.95 7.27
CA VAL A 31 27.92 -9.92 7.43
C VAL A 31 27.61 -8.73 6.52
N PRO A 32 27.05 -7.61 7.04
CA PRO A 32 26.58 -6.49 6.23
C PRO A 32 27.68 -5.84 5.38
N PHE A 33 28.91 -5.76 5.92
CA PHE A 33 30.06 -5.22 5.23
C PHE A 33 30.41 -6.00 3.95
N LEU A 34 30.29 -7.34 3.98
CA LEU A 34 30.57 -8.18 2.82
C LEU A 34 29.57 -7.94 1.70
N GLY A 35 28.30 -7.72 2.06
CA GLY A 35 27.25 -7.29 1.12
C GLY A 35 27.65 -6.01 0.39
N ILE A 36 27.93 -4.93 1.13
CA ILE A 36 28.30 -3.63 0.55
C ILE A 36 29.55 -3.75 -0.34
N ALA A 37 30.61 -4.41 0.15
CA ALA A 37 31.85 -4.60 -0.60
C ALA A 37 31.63 -5.39 -1.90
N SER A 38 30.80 -6.44 -1.86
CA SER A 38 30.48 -7.24 -3.04
C SER A 38 29.70 -6.45 -4.11
N PHE A 39 28.77 -5.58 -3.70
CA PHE A 39 28.05 -4.70 -4.63
C PHE A 39 28.94 -3.63 -5.27
N ILE A 40 29.88 -3.06 -4.52
CA ILE A 40 30.88 -2.13 -5.07
C ILE A 40 31.74 -2.85 -6.12
N LEU A 41 32.20 -4.07 -5.83
CA LEU A 41 32.98 -4.87 -6.77
C LEU A 41 32.18 -5.23 -8.03
N LEU A 42 30.90 -5.58 -7.89
CA LEU A 42 30.02 -5.83 -9.03
C LEU A 42 29.88 -4.57 -9.90
N THR A 43 29.69 -3.40 -9.29
CA THR A 43 29.59 -2.11 -10.00
C THR A 43 30.87 -1.81 -10.77
N LEU A 44 32.04 -1.98 -10.14
CA LEU A 44 33.34 -1.82 -10.81
C LEU A 44 33.51 -2.81 -11.97
N SER A 45 33.03 -4.05 -11.81
CA SER A 45 33.09 -5.06 -12.88
C SER A 45 32.21 -4.70 -14.09
N LEU A 46 31.05 -4.08 -13.86
CA LEU A 46 30.18 -3.58 -14.93
C LEU A 46 30.82 -2.42 -15.70
N LEU A 47 31.47 -1.48 -14.99
CA LEU A 47 32.26 -0.42 -15.62
C LEU A 47 33.40 -1.00 -16.47
N PHE A 48 34.02 -2.09 -15.98
CA PHE A 48 35.09 -2.77 -16.70
C PHE A 48 34.59 -3.51 -17.95
N LEU A 49 33.42 -4.16 -17.88
CA LEU A 49 32.75 -4.74 -19.06
C LEU A 49 32.38 -3.67 -20.08
N PHE A 50 31.85 -2.52 -19.63
CA PHE A 50 31.51 -1.40 -20.49
C PHE A 50 32.75 -0.83 -21.20
N GLY A 51 33.84 -0.59 -20.45
CA GLY A 51 35.12 -0.16 -21.01
C GLY A 51 35.67 -1.16 -22.03
N SER A 52 35.54 -2.46 -21.75
CA SER A 52 35.95 -3.53 -22.69
C SER A 52 35.11 -3.55 -23.96
N ALA A 53 33.80 -3.34 -23.86
CA ALA A 53 32.90 -3.29 -25.01
C ALA A 53 33.25 -2.11 -25.92
N VAL A 54 33.44 -0.91 -25.35
CA VAL A 54 33.85 0.30 -26.08
C VAL A 54 35.21 0.10 -26.74
N TYR A 55 36.19 -0.44 -26.01
CA TYR A 55 37.51 -0.74 -26.56
C TYR A 55 37.41 -1.67 -27.78
N HIS A 56 36.71 -2.79 -27.66
CA HIS A 56 36.57 -3.71 -28.79
C HIS A 56 35.77 -3.13 -29.97
N LEU A 57 34.83 -2.22 -29.70
CA LEU A 57 34.09 -1.50 -30.73
C LEU A 57 35.02 -0.58 -31.55
N VAL A 58 35.86 0.20 -30.87
CA VAL A 58 36.84 1.12 -31.51
C VAL A 58 37.82 0.37 -32.41
N TYR A 59 38.30 -0.80 -31.96
CA TYR A 59 39.20 -1.65 -32.74
C TYR A 59 38.49 -2.57 -33.74
N ARG A 60 37.20 -2.32 -34.04
CA ARG A 60 36.38 -3.09 -35.00
C ARG A 60 36.29 -4.59 -34.71
N ARG A 61 36.45 -4.99 -33.45
CA ARG A 61 36.29 -6.37 -32.96
C ARG A 61 34.84 -6.59 -32.53
N TRP A 62 33.92 -6.46 -33.48
CA TRP A 62 32.47 -6.40 -33.26
C TRP A 62 31.91 -7.54 -32.41
N LEU A 63 32.28 -8.79 -32.71
CA LEU A 63 31.77 -9.95 -31.96
C LEU A 63 32.11 -9.89 -30.46
N LYS A 64 33.35 -9.50 -30.13
CA LYS A 64 33.78 -9.38 -28.73
C LYS A 64 33.05 -8.25 -28.03
N ALA A 65 32.89 -7.11 -28.70
CA ALA A 65 32.16 -5.96 -28.19
C ALA A 65 30.69 -6.30 -27.90
N ILE A 66 30.02 -7.00 -28.83
CA ILE A 66 28.62 -7.43 -28.67
C ILE A 66 28.49 -8.40 -27.49
N LEU A 67 29.35 -9.41 -27.38
CA LEU A 67 29.31 -10.38 -26.27
C LEU A 67 29.50 -9.71 -24.91
N THR A 68 30.53 -8.86 -24.76
CA THR A 68 30.77 -8.14 -23.49
C THR A 68 29.66 -7.13 -23.18
N GLY A 69 29.12 -6.47 -24.22
CA GLY A 69 28.02 -5.53 -24.09
C GLY A 69 26.72 -6.21 -23.64
N LEU A 70 26.38 -7.35 -24.25
CA LEU A 70 25.21 -8.15 -23.87
C LEU A 70 25.30 -8.68 -22.45
N LEU A 71 26.49 -9.11 -22.01
CA LEU A 71 26.69 -9.51 -20.60
C LEU A 71 26.45 -8.35 -19.63
N GLY A 72 26.99 -7.15 -19.94
CA GLY A 72 26.77 -5.96 -19.12
C GLY A 72 25.30 -5.55 -19.05
N VAL A 73 24.66 -5.38 -20.21
CA VAL A 73 23.24 -5.00 -20.32
C VAL A 73 22.34 -6.06 -19.70
N GLY A 74 22.60 -7.34 -19.97
CA GLY A 74 21.85 -8.45 -19.40
C GLY A 74 21.94 -8.52 -17.88
N THR A 75 23.11 -8.20 -17.30
CA THR A 75 23.26 -8.12 -15.84
C THR A 75 22.41 -6.99 -15.26
N ILE A 76 22.43 -5.80 -15.87
CA ILE A 76 21.62 -4.66 -15.42
C ILE A 76 20.13 -4.99 -15.51
N ALA A 77 19.68 -5.55 -16.63
CA ALA A 77 18.30 -5.99 -16.80
C ALA A 77 17.91 -7.06 -15.76
N GLY A 78 18.79 -8.02 -15.48
CA GLY A 78 18.58 -9.04 -14.45
C GLY A 78 18.44 -8.44 -13.05
N ILE A 79 19.26 -7.45 -12.69
CA ILE A 79 19.16 -6.74 -11.40
C ILE A 79 17.82 -6.01 -11.30
N ILE A 80 17.38 -5.32 -12.35
CA ILE A 80 16.10 -4.61 -12.37
C ILE A 80 14.94 -5.61 -12.22
N LEU A 81 14.95 -6.70 -12.99
CA LEU A 81 13.91 -7.74 -12.89
C LEU A 81 13.88 -8.38 -11.50
N TYR A 82 15.04 -8.65 -10.91
CA TYR A 82 15.12 -9.16 -9.55
C TYR A 82 14.54 -8.18 -8.52
N ALA A 83 14.85 -6.88 -8.63
CA ALA A 83 14.31 -5.86 -7.73
C ALA A 83 12.77 -5.75 -7.87
N VAL A 84 12.26 -5.75 -9.10
CA VAL A 84 10.80 -5.75 -9.37
C VAL A 84 10.14 -7.00 -8.80
N PHE A 85 10.77 -8.16 -8.94
CA PHE A 85 10.26 -9.41 -8.41
C PHE A 85 10.20 -9.43 -6.88
N ILE A 86 11.27 -8.99 -6.20
CA ILE A 86 11.29 -8.90 -4.73
C ILE A 86 10.22 -7.93 -4.23
N PHE A 87 10.10 -6.75 -4.85
CA PHE A 87 9.06 -5.78 -4.51
C PHE A 87 7.65 -6.37 -4.70
N ALA A 88 7.40 -7.08 -5.81
CA ALA A 88 6.11 -7.71 -6.06
C ALA A 88 5.81 -8.82 -5.04
N MET A 89 6.81 -9.59 -4.62
CA MET A 89 6.66 -10.63 -3.60
C MET A 89 6.36 -10.05 -2.21
N GLU A 90 7.01 -8.94 -1.84
CA GLU A 90 6.76 -8.25 -0.57
C GLU A 90 5.31 -7.74 -0.50
N GLN A 91 4.79 -7.19 -1.59
CA GLN A 91 3.38 -6.79 -1.67
C GLN A 91 2.40 -7.96 -1.58
N LEU A 92 2.78 -9.16 -2.00
CA LEU A 92 1.89 -10.33 -1.94
C LEU A 92 1.81 -10.96 -0.55
N ASP A 93 2.85 -10.83 0.28
CA ASP A 93 2.93 -11.56 1.56
C ASP A 93 2.12 -10.88 2.68
N GLY A 94 1.86 -9.56 2.57
CA GLY A 94 1.01 -8.81 3.49
C GLY A 94 1.46 -8.83 4.96
N ASP A 95 0.67 -8.24 5.86
CA ASP A 95 0.89 -8.29 7.31
C ASP A 95 0.29 -9.55 7.96
N LYS A 96 -0.53 -10.30 7.22
CA LYS A 96 -1.22 -11.55 7.61
C LYS A 96 -2.17 -11.38 8.79
N TRP A 97 -2.53 -10.15 9.13
CA TRP A 97 -3.33 -9.86 10.31
C TRP A 97 -4.72 -10.50 10.23
N ALA A 98 -5.33 -10.50 9.04
CA ALA A 98 -6.67 -11.04 8.81
C ALA A 98 -6.71 -12.55 8.48
N ASP A 99 -5.57 -13.24 8.36
CA ASP A 99 -5.50 -14.61 7.83
C ASP A 99 -6.29 -15.65 8.63
N ASN A 100 -6.41 -15.44 9.94
CA ASN A 100 -7.10 -16.36 10.85
C ASN A 100 -8.49 -15.87 11.28
N LEU A 101 -8.99 -14.78 10.68
CA LEU A 101 -10.31 -14.25 10.99
C LEU A 101 -11.38 -14.99 10.17
N THR A 102 -12.50 -15.28 10.82
CA THR A 102 -13.67 -15.89 10.17
C THR A 102 -14.86 -14.98 10.31
N ILE A 103 -15.56 -14.72 9.22
CA ILE A 103 -16.80 -13.94 9.23
C ILE A 103 -17.91 -14.80 9.88
N PRO A 104 -18.50 -14.38 11.01
CA PRO A 104 -19.62 -15.09 11.63
C PRO A 104 -20.82 -15.15 10.68
N THR A 105 -21.59 -16.24 10.71
CA THR A 105 -22.75 -16.43 9.82
C THR A 105 -24.04 -15.82 10.37
N ASN A 106 -24.09 -15.47 11.66
CA ASN A 106 -25.28 -14.98 12.35
C ASN A 106 -25.28 -13.45 12.57
N ILE A 107 -24.75 -12.70 11.61
CA ILE A 107 -24.70 -11.23 11.65
C ILE A 107 -25.27 -10.62 10.37
N THR A 108 -25.90 -9.46 10.48
CA THR A 108 -26.31 -8.66 9.32
C THR A 108 -25.07 -7.99 8.74
N LEU A 109 -24.47 -8.64 7.75
CA LEU A 109 -23.26 -8.18 7.08
C LEU A 109 -23.61 -7.33 5.86
N ASN A 110 -23.21 -6.05 5.89
CA ASN A 110 -23.35 -5.15 4.76
C ASN A 110 -22.08 -5.18 3.89
N THR A 111 -22.19 -4.74 2.65
CA THR A 111 -21.05 -4.48 1.76
C THR A 111 -20.92 -2.99 1.50
N PRO A 112 -19.71 -2.43 1.50
CA PRO A 112 -19.51 -1.06 1.06
C PRO A 112 -20.04 -0.86 -0.37
N LYS A 113 -20.56 0.34 -0.67
CA LYS A 113 -21.00 0.70 -2.02
C LYS A 113 -19.79 1.08 -2.88
N GLU A 114 -19.82 0.75 -4.17
CA GLU A 114 -18.68 1.00 -5.08
C GLU A 114 -18.58 2.45 -5.60
N GLN A 115 -19.66 3.22 -5.53
CA GLN A 115 -19.70 4.58 -6.07
C GLN A 115 -19.22 5.60 -5.04
N SER A 116 -18.00 6.13 -5.19
CA SER A 116 -17.45 7.19 -4.32
C SER A 116 -18.43 8.37 -4.15
N ILE A 117 -18.59 8.81 -2.90
CA ILE A 117 -19.43 9.97 -2.54
C ILE A 117 -18.73 11.25 -2.96
N ILE A 118 -17.41 11.33 -2.77
CA ILE A 118 -16.59 12.51 -3.10
C ILE A 118 -16.71 12.86 -4.59
N SER A 119 -16.90 11.84 -5.42
CA SER A 119 -17.07 11.97 -6.86
C SER A 119 -18.48 12.36 -7.30
N SER A 120 -19.45 12.37 -6.38
CA SER A 120 -20.85 12.65 -6.67
C SER A 120 -21.27 14.01 -6.11
N ASP A 121 -21.63 14.95 -7.00
CA ASP A 121 -22.13 16.30 -6.65
C ASP A 121 -23.50 16.29 -5.93
N SER A 122 -23.96 15.14 -5.45
CA SER A 122 -25.33 14.91 -4.97
C SER A 122 -25.41 15.01 -3.44
N ILE A 123 -25.06 16.17 -2.88
CA ILE A 123 -25.52 16.52 -1.53
C ILE A 123 -26.98 16.98 -1.67
N GLY A 124 -27.90 16.03 -1.64
CA GLY A 124 -29.33 16.27 -1.82
C GLY A 124 -30.14 15.87 -0.59
N HIS A 125 -31.23 16.61 -0.34
CA HIS A 125 -32.33 16.13 0.52
C HIS A 125 -32.74 14.75 0.02
N SER A 126 -32.54 13.72 0.84
CA SER A 126 -32.67 12.33 0.43
C SER A 126 -33.60 11.59 1.36
N THR A 127 -34.24 10.55 0.83
CA THR A 127 -35.24 9.70 1.50
C THR A 127 -34.63 8.69 2.47
N GLY A 128 -33.49 9.01 3.07
CA GLY A 128 -32.82 8.16 4.07
C GLY A 128 -33.54 8.17 5.41
N LYS A 129 -33.27 7.15 6.24
CA LYS A 129 -33.73 7.11 7.64
C LYS A 129 -32.81 7.99 8.48
N ALA A 130 -33.37 8.78 9.39
CA ALA A 130 -32.57 9.61 10.29
C ALA A 130 -31.59 8.76 11.11
N PHE A 131 -30.36 9.25 11.21
CA PHE A 131 -29.20 8.60 11.84
C PHE A 131 -28.82 7.24 11.22
N ASP A 132 -29.10 7.05 9.94
CA ASP A 132 -28.58 5.93 9.18
C ASP A 132 -27.32 6.32 8.41
N PHE A 133 -26.41 5.36 8.14
CA PHE A 133 -25.17 5.63 7.39
C PHE A 133 -24.82 4.50 6.43
N GLU A 134 -24.04 4.84 5.42
CA GLU A 134 -23.53 3.92 4.41
C GLU A 134 -22.02 4.10 4.23
N LEU A 135 -21.33 2.97 4.09
CA LEU A 135 -19.90 2.90 3.81
C LEU A 135 -19.68 2.69 2.31
N TYR A 136 -18.60 3.26 1.78
CA TYR A 136 -18.28 3.24 0.36
C TYR A 136 -16.81 2.86 0.19
N ASN A 137 -16.52 2.05 -0.82
CA ASN A 137 -15.15 1.80 -1.25
C ASN A 137 -14.60 3.07 -1.91
N SER A 138 -13.34 3.38 -1.63
CA SER A 138 -12.59 4.35 -2.42
C SER A 138 -11.79 3.63 -3.52
N PHE A 139 -10.80 4.30 -4.10
CA PHE A 139 -10.05 3.82 -5.27
C PHE A 139 -9.15 2.60 -5.02
N GLN A 140 -8.91 2.22 -3.75
CA GLN A 140 -8.11 1.06 -3.36
C GLN A 140 -8.73 0.36 -2.13
N PRO A 141 -8.56 -0.97 -1.98
CA PRO A 141 -9.03 -1.67 -0.79
C PRO A 141 -8.33 -1.15 0.48
N GLY A 142 -9.03 -1.19 1.60
CA GLY A 142 -8.59 -0.55 2.85
C GLY A 142 -8.84 0.96 2.92
N LEU A 143 -9.22 1.61 1.80
CA LEU A 143 -9.63 3.02 1.78
C LEU A 143 -11.15 3.13 1.64
N TYR A 144 -11.76 3.93 2.50
CA TYR A 144 -13.21 4.04 2.63
C TYR A 144 -13.68 5.49 2.70
N GLU A 145 -14.93 5.69 2.32
CA GLU A 145 -15.69 6.93 2.48
C GLU A 145 -17.01 6.58 3.20
N TYR A 146 -17.66 7.54 3.87
CA TYR A 146 -19.00 7.30 4.39
C TYR A 146 -19.92 8.50 4.22
N ALA A 147 -21.21 8.20 4.09
CA ALA A 147 -22.29 9.18 4.15
C ALA A 147 -23.24 8.82 5.28
N ILE A 148 -23.81 9.85 5.91
CA ILE A 148 -24.79 9.72 6.98
C ILE A 148 -25.95 10.67 6.76
N TRP A 149 -27.15 10.19 7.07
CA TRP A 149 -28.39 10.94 7.03
C TRP A 149 -28.70 11.46 8.42
N ILE A 150 -28.67 12.77 8.59
CA ILE A 150 -28.81 13.45 9.88
C ILE A 150 -30.16 14.17 9.91
N GLY A 151 -30.98 13.85 10.90
CA GLY A 151 -32.17 14.65 11.25
C GLY A 151 -31.79 15.89 12.06
N LYS A 152 -32.76 16.54 12.68
CA LYS A 152 -32.50 17.73 13.51
C LYS A 152 -31.47 17.45 14.61
N THR A 153 -30.40 18.23 14.65
CA THR A 153 -29.32 18.12 15.64
C THR A 153 -28.66 19.45 15.90
N GLU A 154 -28.15 19.60 17.13
CA GLU A 154 -27.25 20.69 17.51
C GLU A 154 -25.94 20.66 16.70
N PRO A 155 -25.21 21.78 16.60
CA PRO A 155 -23.88 21.81 15.98
C PRO A 155 -22.92 20.84 16.68
N GLY A 156 -22.13 20.12 15.89
CA GLY A 156 -21.12 19.23 16.43
C GLY A 156 -20.31 18.54 15.34
N THR A 157 -19.52 17.56 15.77
CA THR A 157 -18.68 16.76 14.90
C THR A 157 -19.09 15.29 15.00
N ILE A 158 -19.31 14.65 13.86
CA ILE A 158 -19.44 13.19 13.77
C ILE A 158 -18.10 12.57 13.40
N TYR A 159 -17.86 11.35 13.89
CA TYR A 159 -16.67 10.59 13.56
C TYR A 159 -16.96 9.09 13.71
N LEU A 160 -16.08 8.25 13.15
CA LEU A 160 -16.19 6.80 13.21
C LEU A 160 -15.26 6.20 14.27
N LYS A 161 -15.75 5.11 14.87
CA LYS A 161 -14.92 4.07 15.48
C LYS A 161 -15.20 2.76 14.75
N ALA A 162 -14.20 1.89 14.66
CA ALA A 162 -14.37 0.59 14.02
C ALA A 162 -13.73 -0.50 14.88
N TYR A 163 -14.35 -1.68 14.85
CA TYR A 163 -13.93 -2.85 15.62
C TYR A 163 -14.04 -4.10 14.76
N GLU A 164 -13.04 -4.96 14.77
CA GLU A 164 -13.17 -6.31 14.25
C GLU A 164 -14.17 -7.09 15.11
N VAL A 165 -15.11 -7.78 14.46
CA VAL A 165 -16.31 -8.32 15.13
C VAL A 165 -16.03 -9.52 16.02
N THR A 166 -15.06 -10.37 15.68
CA THR A 166 -14.84 -11.63 16.41
C THR A 166 -14.07 -11.44 17.72
N GLN A 167 -13.18 -10.45 17.77
CA GLN A 167 -12.29 -10.18 18.90
C GLN A 167 -12.59 -8.83 19.57
N GLU A 168 -13.50 -8.02 19.01
CA GLU A 168 -13.75 -6.63 19.43
C GLU A 168 -12.47 -5.78 19.39
N TYR A 169 -11.56 -6.11 18.46
CA TYR A 169 -10.28 -5.43 18.33
C TYR A 169 -10.49 -4.06 17.67
N PRO A 170 -10.08 -2.94 18.30
CA PRO A 170 -10.30 -1.62 17.75
C PRO A 170 -9.38 -1.36 16.55
N LEU A 171 -9.94 -0.86 15.45
CA LEU A 171 -9.24 -0.66 14.19
C LEU A 171 -8.78 0.79 14.04
N SER A 172 -7.51 0.99 13.68
CA SER A 172 -6.96 2.29 13.26
C SER A 172 -7.22 3.43 14.24
N THR A 173 -7.14 3.15 15.54
CA THR A 173 -7.53 4.05 16.64
C THR A 173 -6.91 5.43 16.58
N ASP A 174 -5.67 5.51 16.10
CA ASP A 174 -4.88 6.75 16.10
C ASP A 174 -5.33 7.73 15.00
N ASN A 175 -5.99 7.23 13.94
CA ASN A 175 -6.29 8.04 12.76
C ASN A 175 -7.77 8.02 12.35
N LEU A 176 -8.52 6.96 12.62
CA LEU A 176 -9.88 6.78 12.09
C LEU A 176 -10.82 7.91 12.52
N ALA A 177 -10.87 8.23 13.82
CA ALA A 177 -11.74 9.30 14.32
C ALA A 177 -11.41 10.65 13.68
N LYS A 178 -10.11 10.96 13.52
CA LYS A 178 -9.64 12.21 12.94
C LYS A 178 -9.95 12.32 11.44
N SER A 179 -9.66 11.27 10.68
CA SER A 179 -9.81 11.24 9.21
C SER A 179 -11.27 11.12 8.76
N SER A 180 -12.12 10.47 9.56
CA SER A 180 -13.56 10.34 9.30
C SER A 180 -14.40 11.50 9.86
N SER A 181 -13.79 12.51 10.47
CA SER A 181 -14.52 13.59 11.12
C SER A 181 -15.25 14.51 10.13
N ILE A 182 -16.54 14.76 10.38
CA ILE A 182 -17.35 15.71 9.60
C ILE A 182 -18.04 16.68 10.57
N LYS A 183 -17.90 17.99 10.32
CA LYS A 183 -18.69 19.00 11.03
C LYS A 183 -20.12 19.03 10.47
N ILE A 184 -21.10 18.95 11.37
CA ILE A 184 -22.51 18.91 11.00
C ILE A 184 -23.32 19.92 11.82
N ILE A 185 -24.37 20.43 11.19
CA ILE A 185 -25.45 21.20 11.82
C ILE A 185 -26.71 20.95 11.01
N ASN A 186 -27.82 20.65 11.67
CA ASN A 186 -29.13 20.59 11.02
C ASN A 186 -30.19 21.12 11.98
N ASP A 187 -30.56 22.39 11.81
CA ASP A 187 -31.59 23.07 12.58
C ASP A 187 -33.01 22.81 12.08
N THR A 188 -33.15 22.14 10.93
CA THR A 188 -34.43 21.82 10.28
C THR A 188 -34.95 20.44 10.69
N ASP A 189 -36.26 20.21 10.56
CA ASP A 189 -36.85 18.87 10.73
C ASP A 189 -36.63 17.96 9.51
N SER A 190 -35.95 18.46 8.46
CA SER A 190 -35.61 17.67 7.27
C SER A 190 -34.39 16.79 7.51
N ILE A 191 -34.27 15.69 6.77
CA ILE A 191 -33.08 14.84 6.80
C ILE A 191 -32.08 15.35 5.77
N ILE A 192 -30.86 15.63 6.22
CA ILE A 192 -29.76 16.12 5.39
C ILE A 192 -28.68 15.06 5.35
N GLN A 193 -28.15 14.79 4.15
CA GLN A 193 -27.02 13.90 3.98
C GLN A 193 -25.70 14.66 4.15
N PHE A 194 -24.80 14.11 4.95
CA PHE A 194 -23.42 14.55 5.08
C PHE A 194 -22.50 13.41 4.63
N GLY A 195 -21.36 13.74 4.03
CA GLY A 195 -20.38 12.76 3.59
C GLY A 195 -18.95 13.22 3.87
N THR A 196 -18.03 12.26 3.91
CA THR A 196 -16.60 12.56 4.03
C THR A 196 -16.11 13.35 2.81
N LYS A 197 -15.16 14.25 3.04
CA LYS A 197 -14.52 15.04 1.96
C LYS A 197 -13.27 14.37 1.39
N ASP A 198 -12.73 13.41 2.13
CA ASP A 198 -11.59 12.59 1.75
C ASP A 198 -11.84 11.15 2.23
N HIS A 199 -11.05 10.21 1.73
CA HIS A 199 -11.07 8.84 2.21
C HIS A 199 -10.40 8.72 3.58
N PHE A 200 -10.72 7.66 4.30
CA PHE A 200 -10.01 7.23 5.50
C PHE A 200 -9.52 5.79 5.33
N THR A 201 -8.46 5.44 6.06
CA THR A 201 -7.79 4.14 5.93
C THR A 201 -8.12 3.25 7.12
N ILE A 202 -8.42 1.98 6.85
CA ILE A 202 -8.34 0.89 7.84
C ILE A 202 -7.04 0.15 7.59
N TYR A 203 -6.13 0.18 8.57
CA TYR A 203 -4.77 -0.32 8.42
C TYR A 203 -4.60 -1.80 8.75
N GLU A 204 -5.53 -2.38 9.49
CA GLU A 204 -5.44 -3.76 9.93
C GLU A 204 -5.95 -4.72 8.83
N GLY A 205 -5.07 -5.61 8.37
CA GLY A 205 -5.36 -6.62 7.35
C GLY A 205 -4.82 -6.28 5.97
N ASP A 206 -5.09 -7.17 5.02
CA ASP A 206 -4.49 -7.15 3.69
C ASP A 206 -5.53 -7.16 2.58
N TRP A 207 -5.11 -6.75 1.38
CA TRP A 207 -5.93 -6.86 0.18
C TRP A 207 -6.28 -8.32 -0.13
N GLY A 208 -7.54 -8.57 -0.51
CA GLY A 208 -8.03 -9.92 -0.79
C GLY A 208 -8.29 -10.78 0.45
N LYS A 209 -8.16 -10.23 1.67
CA LYS A 209 -8.42 -10.91 2.95
C LYS A 209 -9.56 -10.23 3.72
N PRO A 210 -10.81 -10.35 3.25
CA PRO A 210 -11.91 -9.62 3.86
C PRO A 210 -12.34 -10.21 5.20
N TYR A 211 -12.69 -9.32 6.14
CA TYR A 211 -13.22 -9.66 7.46
C TYR A 211 -14.43 -8.79 7.82
N ALA A 212 -15.09 -9.12 8.92
CA ALA A 212 -16.25 -8.36 9.40
C ALA A 212 -15.81 -7.28 10.39
N ALA A 213 -16.18 -6.04 10.14
CA ALA A 213 -15.92 -4.92 11.03
C ALA A 213 -17.21 -4.17 11.37
N ARG A 214 -17.40 -3.89 12.65
CA ARG A 214 -18.47 -3.04 13.18
C ARG A 214 -18.01 -1.59 13.17
N PHE A 215 -18.67 -0.77 12.37
CA PHE A 215 -18.49 0.67 12.35
C PHE A 215 -19.55 1.31 13.23
N GLU A 216 -19.10 2.14 14.16
CA GLU A 216 -19.94 2.97 15.02
C GLU A 216 -19.80 4.43 14.62
N VAL A 217 -20.92 5.12 14.44
CA VAL A 217 -20.93 6.56 14.26
C VAL A 217 -21.14 7.24 15.60
N TRP A 218 -20.21 8.11 15.97
CA TRP A 218 -20.24 8.88 17.21
C TRP A 218 -20.44 10.36 16.91
N PHE A 219 -21.10 11.06 17.83
CA PHE A 219 -21.33 12.49 17.77
C PHE A 219 -20.74 13.18 18.98
N HIS A 220 -19.93 14.20 18.73
CA HIS A 220 -19.34 15.12 19.69
C HIS A 220 -20.04 16.49 19.59
N PRO A 221 -20.91 16.85 20.54
CA PRO A 221 -21.59 18.15 20.56
C PRO A 221 -20.64 19.32 20.82
N ASP A 222 -20.80 20.44 20.12
CA ASP A 222 -19.98 21.64 20.34
C ASP A 222 -20.28 22.34 21.68
N ASN A 223 -21.41 22.01 22.32
CA ASN A 223 -21.83 22.60 23.59
C ASN A 223 -21.21 21.96 24.84
N GLY A 224 -20.25 21.04 24.66
CA GLY A 224 -19.52 20.40 25.77
C GLY A 224 -20.25 19.23 26.43
N ASN A 225 -21.40 18.81 25.89
CA ASN A 225 -22.04 17.55 26.28
C ASN A 225 -21.15 16.35 25.89
N PRO A 226 -21.29 15.21 26.59
CA PRO A 226 -20.49 14.03 26.30
C PRO A 226 -20.82 13.43 24.92
N ASP A 227 -19.83 12.75 24.36
CA ASP A 227 -19.97 11.98 23.12
C ASP A 227 -21.06 10.92 23.23
N ARG A 228 -21.83 10.75 22.16
CA ARG A 228 -22.88 9.73 22.07
C ARG A 228 -22.81 8.96 20.76
N LYS A 229 -23.04 7.65 20.85
CA LYS A 229 -23.20 6.80 19.66
C LYS A 229 -24.55 7.10 19.01
N LEU A 230 -24.55 7.35 17.71
CA LEU A 230 -25.75 7.59 16.91
C LEU A 230 -26.30 6.29 16.32
N THR A 231 -25.42 5.47 15.75
CA THR A 231 -25.78 4.25 15.03
C THR A 231 -24.56 3.35 14.84
N GLU A 232 -24.80 2.11 14.42
CA GLU A 232 -23.75 1.17 14.05
C GLU A 232 -24.22 0.21 12.95
N LYS A 233 -23.28 -0.26 12.14
CA LYS A 233 -23.49 -1.31 11.15
C LYS A 233 -22.23 -2.15 11.01
N ILE A 234 -22.42 -3.41 10.65
CA ILE A 234 -21.30 -4.32 10.36
C ILE A 234 -21.11 -4.39 8.84
N TYR A 235 -19.87 -4.24 8.40
CA TYR A 235 -19.47 -4.30 7.00
C TYR A 235 -18.42 -5.39 6.78
N LYS A 236 -18.48 -6.01 5.60
CA LYS A 236 -17.37 -6.79 5.05
C LYS A 236 -16.35 -5.82 4.47
N ILE A 237 -15.17 -5.74 5.08
CA ILE A 237 -14.11 -4.82 4.68
C ILE A 237 -12.78 -5.56 4.48
N GLU A 238 -11.81 -4.88 3.90
CA GLU A 238 -10.42 -5.29 3.79
C GLU A 238 -9.53 -4.23 4.47
N GLY A 239 -8.34 -4.64 4.89
CA GLY A 239 -7.33 -3.73 5.40
C GLY A 239 -6.50 -3.12 4.27
N TRP A 240 -5.78 -2.05 4.59
CA TRP A 240 -4.81 -1.44 3.69
C TRP A 240 -3.52 -2.23 3.66
N GLN A 241 -3.13 -2.68 2.47
CA GLN A 241 -1.88 -3.38 2.26
C GLN A 241 -0.68 -2.45 2.49
N ARG A 242 0.15 -2.77 3.49
CA ARG A 242 1.35 -2.03 3.84
C ARG A 242 2.60 -2.61 3.21
#